data_AF-A0A2X2LFF1-F1
#
_entry.id   AF-A0A2X2LFF1-F1
#
_cell.length_a   1.000
_cell.length_b   1.000
_cell.length_c   1.000
_cell.angle_alpha   90.00
_cell.angle_beta   90.00
_cell.angle_gamma   90.00
#
_symmetry.space_group_name_H-M   'P 1'
#
loop_
_entity.id
_entity.type
_entity.pdbx_description
1 polymer ?
#
loop_
_entity_poly.entity_id
_entity_poly.type
_entity_poly.pdbx_seq_one_letter_code
_entity_poly.pdbx_strand_id
1 'polypeptide(L)'
;MTTNRILSDESSSKEEFISIKSLLYHLGFKPIVSNEKESFYSNIFTSNNLKPNSFRLDHTLDVWFDKSIGKGGGIIDFGKYYWPNLNLDEVRERLNSFSTSKEYHFMFPINDKKKRKRKPIKLPYYQVAGIRKLGLTNEVSTFLQDAGLWEIADSNLVEVHYYVKDEKGKRRDFCAAGWPNENGGWEVYAKNFKSCIGSKGMTFFEASTRNIAIFQQFTDYLKHRDQLYSLYSSILVLNSPQFVSAAIKRASKYDNVKFYFDGNREGYKEAKIEVQGSLPNCIFLPL
;
A
#
# COMPACT_ATOMS: atom_id res chain seq x y z
N MET A 1 -54.13 -4.72 -31.11
CA MET A 1 -52.89 -4.15 -30.56
C MET A 1 -53.07 -4.10 -29.04
N THR A 2 -52.82 -5.21 -28.35
CA THR A 2 -51.49 -5.59 -27.81
C THR A 2 -51.17 -4.79 -26.55
N THR A 3 -51.32 -5.48 -25.40
CA THR A 3 -50.43 -5.46 -24.21
C THR A 3 -50.57 -4.32 -23.21
N ASN A 4 -50.37 -4.51 -21.90
CA ASN A 4 -50.16 -5.69 -21.08
C ASN A 4 -50.42 -5.31 -19.61
N ARG A 5 -50.73 -6.32 -18.80
CA ARG A 5 -50.56 -6.39 -17.34
C ARG A 5 -49.34 -5.61 -16.84
N ILE A 6 -49.44 -5.10 -15.61
CA ILE A 6 -48.63 -5.54 -14.46
C ILE A 6 -49.38 -5.13 -13.18
N LEU A 7 -49.86 -6.15 -12.48
CA LEU A 7 -50.08 -6.16 -11.02
C LEU A 7 -48.72 -6.09 -10.32
N SER A 8 -48.75 -5.75 -9.03
CA SER A 8 -47.66 -5.74 -8.03
C SER A 8 -46.74 -4.53 -8.05
N ASP A 9 -46.90 -3.67 -7.04
CA ASP A 9 -45.92 -3.80 -5.96
C ASP A 9 -46.58 -3.60 -4.60
N GLU A 10 -46.45 -4.64 -3.79
CA GLU A 10 -46.83 -4.68 -2.39
C GLU A 10 -45.95 -3.74 -1.57
N SER A 11 -46.53 -3.30 -0.46
CA SER A 11 -45.91 -2.61 0.65
C SER A 11 -44.43 -2.96 0.92
N SER A 12 -43.58 -1.93 0.89
CA SER A 12 -42.47 -1.84 1.84
C SER A 12 -42.58 -0.50 2.55
N SER A 13 -43.40 -0.48 3.60
CA SER A 13 -43.31 0.53 4.63
C SER A 13 -41.86 0.50 5.14
N LYS A 14 -41.08 1.55 4.85
CA LYS A 14 -39.80 1.74 5.53
C LYS A 14 -40.10 1.82 7.02
N GLU A 15 -39.78 0.77 7.76
CA GLU A 15 -39.81 0.80 9.22
C GLU A 15 -38.80 1.87 9.65
N GLU A 16 -39.30 3.04 10.02
CA GLU A 16 -38.49 4.19 10.42
C GLU A 16 -38.11 3.99 11.90
N PHE A 17 -37.08 3.17 12.12
CA PHE A 17 -36.46 3.03 13.43
C PHE A 17 -35.66 4.30 13.76
N ILE A 18 -35.52 4.60 15.06
CA ILE A 18 -34.60 5.65 15.51
C ILE A 18 -33.16 5.37 15.04
N SER A 19 -32.33 6.40 14.95
CA SER A 19 -30.90 6.20 14.71
C SER A 19 -30.23 5.38 15.82
N ILE A 20 -29.18 4.62 15.49
CA ILE A 20 -28.40 3.86 16.49
C ILE A 20 -27.84 4.81 17.56
N LYS A 21 -27.52 6.04 17.17
CA LYS A 21 -27.11 7.12 18.09
C LYS A 21 -28.16 7.36 19.18
N SER A 22 -29.42 7.50 18.79
CA SER A 22 -30.54 7.73 19.70
C SER A 22 -30.81 6.49 20.56
N LEU A 23 -30.73 5.30 19.95
CA LEU A 23 -30.90 4.04 20.67
C LEU A 23 -29.86 3.89 21.79
N LEU A 24 -28.58 4.12 21.50
CA LEU A 24 -27.52 4.05 22.49
C LEU A 24 -27.73 5.05 23.64
N TYR A 25 -28.25 6.25 23.34
CA TYR A 25 -28.60 7.22 24.38
C TYR A 25 -29.73 6.71 25.29
N HIS A 26 -30.80 6.15 24.72
CA HIS A 26 -31.89 5.57 25.48
C HIS A 26 -31.46 4.37 26.33
N LEU A 27 -30.49 3.60 25.85
CA LEU A 27 -29.85 2.51 26.59
C LEU A 27 -28.88 3.00 27.68
N GLY A 28 -28.65 4.30 27.80
CA GLY A 28 -27.81 4.92 28.83
C GLY A 28 -26.33 5.02 28.48
N PHE A 29 -25.93 4.71 27.24
CA PHE A 29 -24.54 4.79 26.81
C PHE A 29 -24.14 6.22 26.46
N LYS A 30 -22.99 6.64 26.98
CA LYS A 30 -22.37 7.94 26.64
C LYS A 30 -21.12 7.71 25.80
N PRO A 31 -20.93 8.46 24.71
CA PRO A 31 -19.73 8.35 23.90
C PRO A 31 -18.52 8.89 24.67
N ILE A 32 -17.38 8.24 24.50
CA ILE A 32 -16.10 8.63 25.10
C ILE A 32 -15.42 9.67 24.22
N VAL A 33 -15.51 9.49 22.90
CA VAL A 33 -15.06 10.43 21.90
C VAL A 33 -16.14 10.52 20.85
N SER A 34 -16.56 11.72 20.50
CA SER A 34 -17.60 11.95 19.51
C SER A 34 -17.26 13.16 18.66
N ASN A 35 -17.50 13.09 17.35
CA ASN A 35 -17.38 14.20 16.41
C ASN A 35 -18.56 14.16 15.43
N GLU A 36 -18.61 15.09 14.47
CA GLU A 36 -19.71 15.17 13.50
C GLU A 36 -19.93 13.89 12.69
N LYS A 37 -18.87 13.13 12.42
CA LYS A 37 -18.92 11.94 11.55
C LYS A 37 -19.08 10.66 12.34
N GLU A 38 -18.44 10.55 13.51
CA GLU A 38 -18.30 9.29 14.23
C GLU A 38 -18.29 9.45 15.75
N SER A 39 -18.81 8.44 16.43
CA SER A 39 -18.76 8.30 17.89
C SER A 39 -18.11 6.99 18.30
N PHE A 40 -17.34 7.04 19.38
CA PHE A 40 -16.67 5.92 20.00
C PHE A 40 -17.23 5.66 21.40
N TYR A 41 -17.55 4.41 21.68
CA TYR A 41 -18.06 3.92 22.95
C TYR A 41 -17.17 2.78 23.46
N SER A 42 -17.26 2.46 24.75
CA SER A 42 -16.63 1.26 25.31
C SER A 42 -17.68 0.31 25.84
N ASN A 43 -17.37 -0.98 25.73
CA ASN A 43 -18.09 -2.05 26.44
C ASN A 43 -19.60 -2.10 26.14
N ILE A 44 -20.01 -1.86 24.88
CA ILE A 44 -21.43 -1.97 24.50
C ILE A 44 -21.93 -3.42 24.60
N PHE A 45 -21.13 -4.40 24.16
CA PHE A 45 -21.52 -5.83 24.18
C PHE A 45 -20.73 -6.70 25.18
N THR A 46 -19.74 -6.15 25.89
CA THR A 46 -18.86 -6.94 26.76
C THR A 46 -18.62 -6.25 28.08
N SER A 47 -18.96 -6.91 29.19
CA SER A 47 -18.78 -6.43 30.57
C SER A 47 -17.47 -6.90 31.21
N ASN A 48 -16.87 -7.98 30.71
CA ASN A 48 -15.81 -8.69 31.43
C ASN A 48 -14.40 -8.07 31.35
N ASN A 49 -14.16 -7.05 30.52
CA ASN A 49 -12.90 -6.30 30.46
C ASN A 49 -13.11 -4.90 29.87
N LEU A 50 -12.53 -3.85 30.48
CA LEU A 50 -12.59 -2.49 29.96
C LEU A 50 -11.77 -2.36 28.66
N LYS A 51 -12.45 -2.30 27.52
CA LYS A 51 -11.83 -2.07 26.21
C LYS A 51 -12.15 -0.65 25.74
N PRO A 52 -11.25 0.33 25.96
CA PRO A 52 -11.51 1.71 25.53
C PRO A 52 -11.69 1.80 24.02
N ASN A 53 -12.71 2.53 23.57
CA ASN A 53 -13.04 2.78 22.16
C ASN A 53 -13.23 1.50 21.31
N SER A 54 -13.79 0.44 21.90
CA SER A 54 -14.05 -0.81 21.18
C SER A 54 -15.13 -0.69 20.12
N PHE A 55 -16.13 0.16 20.37
CA PHE A 55 -17.31 0.33 19.52
C PHE A 55 -17.24 1.68 18.80
N ARG A 56 -17.45 1.65 17.48
CA ARG A 56 -17.48 2.83 16.59
C ARG A 56 -18.84 2.90 15.92
N LEU A 57 -19.43 4.09 15.92
CA LEU A 57 -20.66 4.42 15.21
C LEU A 57 -20.35 5.48 14.15
N ASP A 58 -20.72 5.21 12.90
CA ASP A 58 -20.71 6.19 11.81
C ASP A 58 -22.07 6.88 11.74
N HIS A 59 -22.11 8.21 11.90
CA HIS A 59 -23.34 9.00 11.91
C HIS A 59 -23.92 9.24 10.53
N THR A 60 -23.13 9.12 9.46
CA THR A 60 -23.58 9.33 8.09
C THR A 60 -24.26 8.09 7.55
N LEU A 61 -23.68 6.93 7.86
CA LEU A 61 -24.19 5.63 7.40
C LEU A 61 -25.15 4.97 8.40
N ASP A 62 -25.21 5.48 9.65
CA ASP A 62 -25.91 4.86 10.79
C ASP A 62 -25.56 3.37 10.97
N VAL A 63 -24.26 3.07 10.86
CA VAL A 63 -23.69 1.73 10.97
C VAL A 63 -22.72 1.69 12.13
N TRP A 64 -22.73 0.59 12.87
CA TRP A 64 -21.79 0.34 13.95
C TRP A 64 -20.79 -0.75 13.61
N PHE A 65 -19.64 -0.70 14.28
CA PHE A 65 -18.65 -1.76 14.30
C PHE A 65 -18.01 -1.85 15.69
N ASP A 66 -17.98 -3.05 16.27
CA ASP A 66 -17.29 -3.32 17.52
C ASP A 66 -16.10 -4.26 17.28
N LYS A 67 -14.91 -3.72 17.51
CA LYS A 67 -13.63 -4.44 17.36
C LYS A 67 -13.48 -5.59 18.35
N SER A 68 -14.14 -5.53 19.51
CA SER A 68 -14.02 -6.55 20.55
C SER A 68 -14.68 -7.87 20.17
N ILE A 69 -15.74 -7.83 19.37
CA ILE A 69 -16.47 -8.99 18.84
C ILE A 69 -16.25 -9.19 17.33
N GLY A 70 -15.61 -8.23 16.65
CA GLY A 70 -15.34 -8.29 15.21
C GLY A 70 -16.62 -8.25 14.36
N LYS A 71 -17.67 -7.61 14.87
CA LYS A 71 -19.00 -7.53 14.23
C LYS A 71 -19.40 -6.08 14.03
N GLY A 72 -20.32 -5.87 13.10
CA GLY A 72 -20.92 -4.59 12.80
C GLY A 72 -22.18 -4.77 11.97
N GLY A 73 -22.93 -3.69 11.76
CA GLY A 73 -24.15 -3.72 10.99
C GLY A 73 -25.04 -2.51 11.25
N GLY A 74 -26.30 -2.62 10.83
CA GLY A 74 -27.32 -1.60 11.09
C GLY A 74 -27.99 -1.78 12.46
N ILE A 75 -29.11 -1.09 12.67
CA ILE A 75 -29.85 -1.11 13.94
C ILE A 75 -30.46 -2.47 14.29
N ILE A 76 -30.92 -3.22 13.28
CA ILE A 76 -31.42 -4.59 13.49
C ILE A 76 -30.30 -5.52 13.93
N ASP A 77 -29.13 -5.42 13.30
CA ASP A 77 -27.97 -6.21 13.67
C ASP A 77 -27.53 -5.85 15.09
N PHE A 78 -27.52 -4.56 15.44
CA PHE A 78 -27.29 -4.10 16.80
C PHE A 78 -28.23 -4.79 17.79
N GLY A 79 -29.54 -4.76 17.53
CA GLY A 79 -30.57 -5.34 18.39
C GLY A 79 -30.36 -6.84 18.63
N LYS A 80 -29.99 -7.60 17.59
CA LYS A 80 -29.68 -9.05 17.72
C LYS A 80 -28.50 -9.32 18.66
N TYR A 81 -27.43 -8.53 18.55
CA TYR A 81 -26.26 -8.71 19.40
C TYR A 81 -26.48 -8.20 20.83
N TYR A 82 -27.30 -7.17 20.99
CA TYR A 82 -27.60 -6.58 22.29
C TYR A 82 -28.64 -7.38 23.09
N TRP A 83 -29.62 -7.98 22.42
CA TRP A 83 -30.65 -8.84 23.00
C TRP A 83 -30.61 -10.25 22.41
N PRO A 84 -29.62 -11.08 22.78
CA PRO A 84 -29.43 -12.40 22.18
C PRO A 84 -30.57 -13.40 22.47
N ASN A 85 -31.42 -13.12 23.46
CA ASN A 85 -32.53 -13.97 23.87
C ASN A 85 -33.85 -13.65 23.16
N LEU A 86 -33.89 -12.63 22.30
CA LEU A 86 -35.10 -12.22 21.57
C LEU A 86 -35.07 -12.73 20.13
N ASN A 87 -36.24 -13.08 19.61
CA ASN A 87 -36.41 -13.38 18.19
C ASN A 87 -36.46 -12.08 17.35
N LEU A 88 -36.46 -12.22 16.02
CA LEU A 88 -36.43 -11.07 15.11
C LEU A 88 -37.59 -10.09 15.31
N ASP A 89 -38.80 -10.60 15.54
CA ASP A 89 -40.01 -9.79 15.64
C ASP A 89 -40.08 -9.08 17.00
N GLU A 90 -39.63 -9.75 18.07
CA GLU A 90 -39.44 -9.17 19.40
C GLU A 90 -38.37 -8.07 19.40
N VAL A 91 -37.28 -8.24 18.63
CA VAL A 91 -36.25 -7.19 18.46
C VAL A 91 -36.85 -5.97 17.75
N ARG A 92 -37.65 -6.18 16.71
CA ARG A 92 -38.34 -5.08 16.00
C ARG A 92 -39.32 -4.35 16.92
N GLU A 93 -40.14 -5.08 17.66
CA GLU A 93 -41.09 -4.50 18.61
C GLU A 93 -40.35 -3.67 19.67
N ARG A 94 -39.25 -4.20 20.19
CA ARG A 94 -38.41 -3.50 21.17
C ARG A 94 -37.77 -2.25 20.59
N LEU A 95 -37.27 -2.28 19.36
CA LEU A 95 -36.74 -1.09 18.68
C LEU A 95 -37.83 -0.05 18.41
N ASN A 96 -39.03 -0.49 18.00
CA ASN A 96 -40.18 0.37 17.79
C ASN A 96 -40.67 1.05 19.07
N SER A 97 -40.52 0.42 20.23
CA SER A 97 -40.84 1.05 21.52
C SER A 97 -40.03 2.34 21.78
N PHE A 98 -38.86 2.47 21.14
CA PHE A 98 -38.05 3.68 21.21
C PHE A 98 -38.35 4.69 20.07
N SER A 99 -39.06 4.29 19.01
CA SER A 99 -39.40 5.14 17.84
C SER A 99 -40.27 6.35 18.21
N THR A 100 -41.10 6.25 19.24
CA THR A 100 -41.93 7.36 19.74
C THR A 100 -41.14 8.39 20.56
N SER A 101 -39.86 8.16 20.84
CA SER A 101 -39.03 9.05 21.66
C SER A 101 -38.30 10.08 20.78
N LYS A 102 -38.26 11.35 21.22
CA LYS A 102 -37.59 12.45 20.50
C LYS A 102 -36.16 12.07 20.14
N GLU A 103 -35.78 12.29 18.87
CA GLU A 103 -34.45 11.98 18.37
C GLU A 103 -33.36 12.74 19.14
N TYR A 104 -32.38 12.00 19.67
CA TYR A 104 -31.39 12.58 20.56
C TYR A 104 -30.27 13.30 19.79
N HIS A 105 -30.25 14.62 19.91
CA HIS A 105 -29.22 15.49 19.33
C HIS A 105 -28.19 15.89 20.40
N PHE A 106 -27.03 15.23 20.43
CA PHE A 106 -25.86 15.76 21.14
C PHE A 106 -25.42 17.08 20.47
N MET A 107 -25.39 18.18 21.24
CA MET A 107 -24.61 19.37 20.87
C MET A 107 -23.14 19.13 21.23
N PHE A 108 -22.28 19.09 20.22
CA PHE A 108 -20.85 18.82 20.41
C PHE A 108 -20.13 20.05 20.97
N PRO A 109 -19.34 19.94 22.04
CA PRO A 109 -18.20 20.84 22.20
C PRO A 109 -17.21 20.50 21.07
N ILE A 110 -17.08 21.41 20.11
CA ILE A 110 -16.12 21.30 19.01
C ILE A 110 -14.72 21.27 19.62
N ASN A 111 -14.20 20.08 19.89
CA ASN A 111 -12.77 19.92 20.13
C ASN A 111 -12.11 19.80 18.75
N ASP A 112 -12.09 20.92 18.04
CA ASP A 112 -11.28 21.15 16.84
C ASP A 112 -9.80 21.11 17.28
N LYS A 113 -9.33 19.93 17.65
CA LYS A 113 -7.90 19.66 17.59
C LYS A 113 -7.56 19.81 16.12
N LYS A 114 -7.05 20.99 15.76
CA LYS A 114 -6.51 21.31 14.43
C LYS A 114 -5.81 20.05 13.94
N LYS A 115 -6.38 19.37 12.94
CA LYS A 115 -5.73 18.24 12.30
C LYS A 115 -4.33 18.72 12.01
N ARG A 116 -3.30 18.11 12.62
CA ARG A 116 -1.92 18.43 12.27
C ARG A 116 -1.88 18.33 10.75
N LYS A 117 -1.68 19.46 10.07
CA LYS A 117 -1.50 19.45 8.62
C LYS A 117 -0.42 18.41 8.38
N ARG A 118 -0.75 17.33 7.67
CA ARG A 118 0.24 16.36 7.25
C ARG A 118 1.24 17.18 6.45
N LYS A 119 2.40 17.46 7.04
CA LYS A 119 3.47 18.11 6.29
C LYS A 119 3.74 17.17 5.12
N PRO A 120 3.77 17.65 3.87
CA PRO A 120 4.22 16.81 2.78
C PRO A 120 5.55 16.19 3.20
N ILE A 121 5.69 14.88 2.97
CA ILE A 121 6.95 14.17 3.21
C ILE A 121 7.97 14.87 2.31
N LYS A 122 8.79 15.75 2.86
CA LYS A 122 9.93 16.31 2.13
C LYS A 122 10.86 15.12 1.89
N LEU A 123 10.87 14.63 0.65
CA LEU A 123 11.87 13.64 0.23
C LEU A 123 13.24 14.28 0.50
N PRO A 124 14.07 13.66 1.37
CA PRO A 124 15.39 14.20 1.66
C PRO A 124 16.17 14.32 0.34
N TYR A 125 16.65 15.53 0.03
CA TYR A 125 17.50 15.75 -1.12
C TYR A 125 18.90 15.22 -0.79
N TYR A 126 19.16 13.99 -1.23
CA TYR A 126 20.44 13.35 -1.05
C TYR A 126 21.46 13.89 -2.05
N GLN A 127 22.68 14.15 -1.56
CA GLN A 127 23.80 14.60 -2.37
C GLN A 127 24.91 13.55 -2.33
N VAL A 128 25.42 13.15 -3.49
CA VAL A 128 26.54 12.21 -3.58
C VAL A 128 27.82 12.93 -3.12
N ALA A 129 28.49 12.37 -2.11
CA ALA A 129 29.75 12.86 -1.59
C ALA A 129 30.95 12.24 -2.30
N GLY A 130 30.83 10.97 -2.70
CA GLY A 130 31.91 10.24 -3.36
C GLY A 130 31.54 8.80 -3.68
N ILE A 131 32.27 8.23 -4.62
CA ILE A 131 32.14 6.84 -5.06
C ILE A 131 33.45 6.14 -4.78
N ARG A 132 33.39 4.93 -4.23
CA ARG A 132 34.57 4.13 -3.86
C ARG A 132 34.39 2.69 -4.29
N LYS A 133 35.49 1.95 -4.38
CA LYS A 133 35.44 0.50 -4.60
C LYS A 133 34.79 -0.19 -3.40
N LEU A 134 34.09 -1.29 -3.65
CA LEU A 134 33.56 -2.14 -2.59
C LEU A 134 34.69 -2.67 -1.68
N GLY A 135 34.37 -2.95 -0.42
CA GLY A 135 35.32 -3.52 0.55
C GLY A 135 36.00 -2.52 1.46
N LEU A 136 35.76 -1.22 1.30
CA LEU A 136 36.37 -0.19 2.14
C LEU A 136 35.58 0.04 3.43
N THR A 137 34.25 0.00 3.37
CA THR A 137 33.41 0.13 4.56
C THR A 137 32.80 -1.22 4.95
N ASN A 138 33.13 -1.67 6.17
CA ASN A 138 32.68 -2.95 6.70
C ASN A 138 31.15 -3.11 6.67
N GLU A 139 30.41 -2.04 6.97
CA GLU A 139 28.94 -2.06 7.02
C GLU A 139 28.32 -2.45 5.67
N VAL A 140 28.88 -1.93 4.57
CA VAL A 140 28.43 -2.24 3.20
C VAL A 140 28.83 -3.66 2.83
N SER A 141 30.05 -4.06 3.14
CA SER A 141 30.54 -5.43 2.89
C SER A 141 29.74 -6.50 3.63
N THR A 142 29.55 -6.34 4.94
CA THR A 142 28.75 -7.26 5.76
C THR A 142 27.31 -7.32 5.26
N PHE A 143 26.71 -6.18 4.90
CA PHE A 143 25.37 -6.18 4.31
C PHE A 143 25.30 -6.96 3.00
N LEU A 144 26.26 -6.78 2.09
CA LEU A 144 26.30 -7.51 0.83
C LEU A 144 26.51 -9.02 1.03
N GLN A 145 27.29 -9.42 2.03
CA GLN A 145 27.46 -10.82 2.42
C GLN A 145 26.15 -11.40 2.95
N ASP A 146 25.49 -10.72 3.91
CA ASP A 146 24.19 -11.11 4.46
C ASP A 146 23.12 -11.22 3.36
N ALA A 147 23.16 -10.33 2.36
CA ALA A 147 22.24 -10.31 1.23
C ALA A 147 22.56 -11.36 0.15
N GLY A 148 23.67 -12.10 0.28
CA GLY A 148 24.14 -13.05 -0.72
C GLY A 148 24.56 -12.39 -2.04
N LEU A 149 24.95 -11.11 -2.01
CA LEU A 149 25.34 -10.31 -3.17
C LEU A 149 26.86 -10.11 -3.28
N TRP A 150 27.62 -10.42 -2.23
CA TRP A 150 29.07 -10.16 -2.17
C TRP A 150 29.85 -10.94 -3.24
N GLU A 151 29.68 -12.26 -3.30
CA GLU A 151 30.41 -13.13 -4.24
C GLU A 151 30.02 -12.89 -5.70
N ILE A 152 28.77 -12.45 -5.92
CA ILE A 152 28.21 -12.16 -7.25
C ILE A 152 28.23 -10.67 -7.58
N ALA A 153 28.94 -9.85 -6.79
CA ALA A 153 29.10 -8.44 -7.09
C ALA A 153 29.82 -8.28 -8.44
N ASP A 154 29.39 -7.29 -9.21
CA ASP A 154 30.06 -6.89 -10.45
C ASP A 154 30.99 -5.71 -10.16
N SER A 155 31.97 -5.50 -11.03
CA SER A 155 32.79 -4.30 -11.17
C SER A 155 31.99 -2.98 -11.18
N ASN A 156 30.74 -3.03 -11.65
CA ASN A 156 29.81 -1.90 -11.66
C ASN A 156 29.14 -1.63 -10.30
N LEU A 157 29.16 -2.59 -9.36
CA LEU A 157 28.67 -2.37 -8.00
C LEU A 157 29.77 -1.67 -7.20
N VAL A 158 29.47 -0.48 -6.71
CA VAL A 158 30.43 0.38 -6.00
C VAL A 158 29.86 0.80 -4.65
N GLU A 159 30.69 1.38 -3.81
CA GLU A 159 30.23 2.03 -2.59
C GLU A 159 29.92 3.50 -2.88
N VAL A 160 28.67 3.90 -2.66
CA VAL A 160 28.21 5.28 -2.83
C VAL A 160 28.07 5.93 -1.46
N HIS A 161 28.88 6.95 -1.21
CA HIS A 161 28.75 7.81 -0.04
C HIS A 161 27.88 9.01 -0.40
N TYR A 162 26.85 9.26 0.39
CA TYR A 162 25.90 10.35 0.17
C TYR A 162 25.46 10.95 1.50
N TYR A 163 24.96 12.17 1.47
CA TYR A 163 24.48 12.84 2.67
C TYR A 163 23.15 13.55 2.44
N VAL A 164 22.46 13.82 3.55
CA VAL A 164 21.33 14.74 3.60
C VAL A 164 21.65 15.87 4.55
N LYS A 165 21.21 17.09 4.23
CA LYS A 165 21.19 18.22 5.15
C LYS A 165 19.77 18.38 5.69
N ASP A 166 19.62 18.43 7.01
CA ASP A 166 18.33 18.73 7.62
C ASP A 166 17.94 20.21 7.45
N GLU A 167 16.73 20.58 7.89
CA GLU A 167 16.24 21.97 7.80
C GLU A 167 17.11 22.97 8.59
N LYS A 168 17.91 22.49 9.54
CA LYS A 168 18.87 23.28 10.33
C LYS A 168 20.27 23.29 9.72
N GLY A 169 20.45 22.70 8.53
CA GLY A 169 21.73 22.59 7.84
C GLY A 169 22.65 21.49 8.37
N LYS A 170 22.21 20.66 9.34
CA LYS A 170 23.04 19.58 9.88
C LYS A 170 23.15 18.46 8.86
N ARG A 171 24.39 18.15 8.49
CA ARG A 171 24.73 17.06 7.57
C ARG A 171 24.66 15.71 8.27
N ARG A 172 24.05 14.72 7.62
CA ARG A 172 24.12 13.31 7.99
C ARG A 172 24.62 12.52 6.80
N ASP A 173 25.73 11.82 6.99
CA ASP A 173 26.39 11.00 5.99
C ASP A 173 25.91 9.55 6.05
N PHE A 174 25.89 8.92 4.90
CA PHE A 174 25.47 7.54 4.67
C PHE A 174 26.40 6.90 3.64
N CYS A 175 26.45 5.58 3.64
CA CYS A 175 27.06 4.76 2.61
C CYS A 175 26.13 3.61 2.25
N ALA A 176 26.19 3.16 1.00
CA ALA A 176 25.44 2.01 0.52
C ALA A 176 26.14 1.39 -0.69
N ALA A 177 25.79 0.15 -1.01
CA ALA A 177 26.12 -0.41 -2.31
C ALA A 177 25.30 0.34 -3.37
N GLY A 178 25.92 0.79 -4.46
CA GLY A 178 25.28 1.57 -5.50
C GLY A 178 25.55 1.00 -6.88
N TRP A 179 24.51 1.00 -7.70
CA TRP A 179 24.56 0.60 -9.10
C TRP A 179 24.26 1.80 -10.00
N PRO A 180 25.07 2.08 -11.03
CA PRO A 180 24.88 3.26 -11.86
C PRO A 180 23.67 3.13 -12.79
N ASN A 181 23.04 4.26 -13.11
CA ASN A 181 22.01 4.34 -14.15
C ASN A 181 22.41 5.32 -15.28
N GLU A 182 21.69 5.24 -16.40
CA GLU A 182 21.99 6.02 -17.62
C GLU A 182 21.80 7.53 -17.47
N ASN A 183 21.09 7.97 -16.42
CA ASN A 183 20.82 9.38 -16.11
C ASN A 183 21.83 9.96 -15.10
N GLY A 184 22.92 9.25 -14.80
CA GLY A 184 23.95 9.66 -13.85
C GLY A 184 23.54 9.56 -12.38
N GLY A 185 22.42 8.90 -12.09
CA GLY A 185 22.00 8.53 -10.74
C GLY A 185 22.53 7.16 -10.32
N TRP A 186 22.26 6.82 -9.05
CA TRP A 186 22.70 5.59 -8.42
C TRP A 186 21.54 4.87 -7.75
N GLU A 187 21.27 3.65 -8.16
CA GLU A 187 20.38 2.75 -7.42
C GLU A 187 21.13 2.20 -6.21
N VAL A 188 20.79 2.68 -5.03
CA VAL A 188 21.45 2.33 -3.78
C VAL A 188 20.69 1.26 -3.01
N TYR A 189 21.44 0.32 -2.46
CA TYR A 189 20.93 -0.78 -1.67
C TYR A 189 21.75 -0.96 -0.39
N ALA A 190 21.07 -0.87 0.74
CA ALA A 190 21.57 -1.12 2.08
C ALA A 190 20.49 -1.83 2.92
N LYS A 191 20.88 -2.32 4.11
CA LYS A 191 20.05 -3.15 5.00
C LYS A 191 18.61 -2.68 5.17
N ASN A 192 18.41 -1.38 5.33
CA ASN A 192 17.09 -0.76 5.56
C ASN A 192 16.77 0.35 4.54
N PHE A 193 17.46 0.38 3.41
CA PHE A 193 17.32 1.45 2.44
C PHE A 193 17.50 0.92 1.01
N LYS A 194 16.45 1.06 0.19
CA LYS A 194 16.52 0.85 -1.26
C LYS A 194 15.93 2.07 -1.94
N SER A 195 16.73 2.77 -2.73
CA SER A 195 16.26 3.96 -3.44
C SER A 195 17.20 4.34 -4.57
N CYS A 196 16.84 5.38 -5.30
CA CYS A 196 17.75 6.03 -6.24
C CYS A 196 18.25 7.34 -5.64
N ILE A 197 19.56 7.56 -5.71
CA ILE A 197 20.21 8.84 -5.41
C ILE A 197 20.49 9.56 -6.72
N GLY A 198 20.00 10.78 -6.87
CA GLY A 198 20.06 11.52 -8.12
C GLY A 198 18.90 11.18 -9.06
N SER A 199 19.12 11.35 -10.36
CA SER A 199 18.09 11.13 -11.38
C SER A 199 17.83 9.64 -11.58
N LYS A 200 16.57 9.20 -11.42
CA LYS A 200 16.16 7.82 -11.75
C LYS A 200 16.35 7.55 -13.23
N GLY A 201 16.81 6.36 -13.58
CA GLY A 201 16.98 5.91 -14.96
C GLY A 201 17.09 4.39 -15.05
N MET A 202 17.02 3.86 -16.27
CA MET A 202 17.38 2.46 -16.52
C MET A 202 18.90 2.31 -16.50
N THR A 203 19.38 1.09 -16.35
CA THR A 203 20.79 0.76 -16.61
C THR A 203 20.85 -0.09 -17.87
N PHE A 204 21.78 0.24 -18.77
CA PHE A 204 21.94 -0.49 -20.02
C PHE A 204 23.41 -0.81 -20.26
N PHE A 205 23.69 -2.07 -20.58
CA PHE A 205 25.00 -2.55 -20.99
C PHE A 205 24.87 -3.24 -22.34
N GLU A 206 25.57 -2.72 -23.34
CA GLU A 206 25.54 -3.27 -24.68
C GLU A 206 26.58 -4.39 -24.83
N ALA A 207 26.12 -5.57 -25.27
CA ALA A 207 26.97 -6.73 -25.54
C ALA A 207 26.58 -7.46 -26.83
N SER A 208 25.32 -7.37 -27.25
CA SER A 208 24.79 -7.99 -28.47
C SER A 208 23.79 -7.06 -29.14
N THR A 209 23.67 -7.14 -30.46
CA THR A 209 22.64 -6.42 -31.22
C THR A 209 21.38 -7.25 -31.45
N ARG A 210 21.41 -8.56 -31.14
CA ARG A 210 20.30 -9.49 -31.38
C ARG A 210 19.61 -9.97 -30.12
N ASN A 211 20.36 -10.09 -29.02
CA ASN A 211 19.86 -10.64 -27.77
C ASN A 211 19.82 -9.57 -26.68
N ILE A 212 18.70 -9.46 -25.97
CA ILE A 212 18.56 -8.59 -24.80
C ILE A 212 17.92 -9.34 -23.64
N ALA A 213 18.48 -9.16 -22.45
CA ALA A 213 17.94 -9.63 -21.19
C ALA A 213 17.50 -8.43 -20.34
N ILE A 214 16.22 -8.43 -19.95
CA ILE A 214 15.58 -7.37 -19.17
C ILE A 214 15.41 -7.86 -17.73
N PHE A 215 15.76 -7.02 -16.76
CA PHE A 215 15.62 -7.26 -15.33
C PHE A 215 14.86 -6.12 -14.66
N GLN A 216 14.04 -6.41 -13.65
CA GLN A 216 13.28 -5.39 -12.94
C GLN A 216 14.17 -4.52 -12.02
N GLN A 217 15.21 -5.09 -11.40
CA GLN A 217 16.19 -4.42 -10.55
C GLN A 217 17.59 -4.99 -10.75
N PHE A 218 18.63 -4.22 -10.40
CA PHE A 218 20.02 -4.66 -10.61
C PHE A 218 20.39 -5.90 -9.77
N THR A 219 19.74 -6.10 -8.62
CA THR A 219 19.97 -7.30 -7.80
C THR A 219 19.49 -8.58 -8.48
N ASP A 220 18.45 -8.49 -9.30
CA ASP A 220 17.97 -9.63 -10.08
C ASP A 220 18.99 -10.00 -11.14
N TYR A 221 19.54 -8.97 -11.81
CA TYR A 221 20.64 -9.14 -12.75
C TYR A 221 21.84 -9.83 -12.10
N LEU A 222 22.34 -9.32 -10.96
CA LEU A 222 23.51 -9.91 -10.30
C LEU A 222 23.30 -11.39 -9.97
N LYS A 223 22.10 -11.77 -9.50
CA LYS A 223 21.78 -13.16 -9.14
C LYS A 223 21.67 -14.10 -10.34
N HIS A 224 21.40 -13.58 -11.54
CA HIS A 224 21.11 -14.37 -12.73
C HIS A 224 22.13 -14.16 -13.86
N ARG A 225 23.16 -13.34 -13.65
CA ARG A 225 24.16 -12.99 -14.68
C ARG A 225 24.97 -14.20 -15.16
N ASP A 226 25.23 -15.16 -14.28
CA ASP A 226 26.07 -16.33 -14.58
C ASP A 226 25.30 -17.44 -15.31
N GLN A 227 24.00 -17.26 -15.55
CA GLN A 227 23.25 -18.13 -16.45
C GLN A 227 23.75 -17.90 -17.89
N LEU A 228 24.19 -18.97 -18.56
CA LEU A 228 24.81 -19.01 -19.90
C LEU A 228 24.23 -18.05 -20.97
N TYR A 229 22.95 -17.68 -20.85
CA TYR A 229 22.26 -16.81 -21.80
C TYR A 229 22.47 -15.31 -21.57
N SER A 230 22.80 -14.88 -20.35
CA SER A 230 22.98 -13.47 -19.99
C SER A 230 24.36 -12.95 -20.43
N LEU A 231 25.38 -13.80 -20.49
CA LEU A 231 26.76 -13.41 -20.83
C LEU A 231 26.94 -12.85 -22.25
N TYR A 232 26.07 -13.24 -23.19
CA TYR A 232 26.11 -12.81 -24.59
C TYR A 232 24.90 -11.95 -25.01
N SER A 233 24.14 -11.46 -24.03
CA SER A 233 22.98 -10.60 -24.27
C SER A 233 23.27 -9.19 -23.79
N SER A 234 22.78 -8.19 -24.51
CA SER A 234 22.71 -6.84 -23.95
C SER A 234 21.82 -6.86 -22.71
N ILE A 235 22.21 -6.14 -21.67
CA ILE A 235 21.51 -6.14 -20.39
C ILE A 235 20.76 -4.84 -20.24
N LEU A 236 19.47 -4.92 -19.92
CA LEU A 236 18.65 -3.78 -19.57
C LEU A 236 18.04 -3.99 -18.19
N VAL A 237 18.36 -3.10 -17.27
CA VAL A 237 17.79 -3.10 -15.92
C VAL A 237 16.83 -1.92 -15.80
N LEU A 238 15.57 -2.21 -15.48
CA LEU A 238 14.52 -1.19 -15.42
C LEU A 238 14.70 -0.23 -14.24
N ASN A 239 15.09 -0.75 -13.07
CA ASN A 239 15.16 -0.04 -11.78
C ASN A 239 13.82 0.49 -11.24
N SER A 240 12.83 0.76 -12.11
CA SER A 240 11.50 1.23 -11.72
C SER A 240 10.44 0.83 -12.77
N PRO A 241 9.20 0.49 -12.34
CA PRO A 241 8.12 0.11 -13.26
C PRO A 241 7.72 1.23 -14.22
N GLN A 242 7.98 2.50 -13.89
CA GLN A 242 7.68 3.63 -14.77
C GLN A 242 8.46 3.58 -16.11
N PHE A 243 9.54 2.78 -16.18
CA PHE A 243 10.38 2.66 -17.37
C PHE A 243 9.98 1.52 -18.29
N VAL A 244 8.91 0.77 -18.00
CA VAL A 244 8.45 -0.37 -18.83
C VAL A 244 8.20 0.07 -20.28
N SER A 245 7.45 1.15 -20.50
CA SER A 245 7.19 1.65 -21.86
C SER A 245 8.46 2.05 -22.61
N ALA A 246 9.43 2.65 -21.92
CA ALA A 246 10.72 3.01 -22.52
C ALA A 246 11.56 1.77 -22.85
N ALA A 247 11.52 0.76 -21.97
CA ALA A 247 12.21 -0.50 -22.18
C ALA A 247 11.62 -1.28 -23.36
N ILE A 248 10.30 -1.28 -23.54
CA ILE A 248 9.62 -1.89 -24.68
C ILE A 248 10.18 -1.31 -26.00
N LYS A 249 10.24 0.03 -26.11
CA LYS A 249 10.77 0.71 -27.30
C LYS A 249 12.24 0.39 -27.58
N ARG A 250 13.03 0.13 -26.54
CA ARG A 250 14.45 -0.22 -26.67
C ARG A 250 14.60 -1.69 -27.08
N ALA A 251 13.86 -2.58 -26.44
CA ALA A 251 13.90 -4.02 -26.66
C ALA A 251 13.28 -4.44 -28.00
N SER A 252 12.39 -3.63 -28.60
CA SER A 252 11.80 -3.92 -29.92
C SER A 252 12.80 -3.99 -31.07
N LYS A 253 14.05 -3.54 -30.85
CA LYS A 253 15.14 -3.60 -31.84
C LYS A 253 15.87 -4.95 -31.84
N TYR A 254 15.55 -5.82 -30.89
CA TYR A 254 16.24 -7.08 -30.67
C TYR A 254 15.39 -8.26 -31.12
N ASP A 255 16.03 -9.25 -31.72
CA ASP A 255 15.38 -10.48 -32.19
C ASP A 255 14.93 -11.36 -31.02
N ASN A 256 15.80 -11.51 -30.01
CA ASN A 256 15.57 -12.36 -28.85
C ASN A 256 15.48 -11.50 -27.59
N VAL A 257 14.28 -11.37 -27.06
CA VAL A 257 14.01 -10.62 -25.82
C VAL A 257 13.69 -11.62 -24.70
N LYS A 258 14.47 -11.57 -23.63
CA LYS A 258 14.19 -12.32 -22.40
C LYS A 258 13.87 -11.34 -21.28
N PHE A 259 12.74 -11.51 -20.61
CA PHE A 259 12.38 -10.70 -19.46
C PHE A 259 12.32 -11.55 -18.19
N TYR A 260 13.31 -11.37 -17.33
CA TYR A 260 13.33 -11.92 -15.99
C TYR A 260 12.37 -11.12 -15.10
N PHE A 261 11.29 -11.78 -14.66
CA PHE A 261 10.11 -11.11 -14.13
C PHE A 261 9.58 -11.78 -12.85
N ASP A 262 9.55 -11.01 -11.76
CA ASP A 262 8.82 -11.32 -10.55
C ASP A 262 7.42 -10.67 -10.61
N GLY A 263 6.39 -11.49 -10.74
CA GLY A 263 5.00 -11.06 -10.84
C GLY A 263 4.37 -10.59 -9.54
N ASN A 264 5.02 -10.85 -8.40
CA ASN A 264 4.56 -10.36 -7.09
C ASN A 264 5.14 -8.98 -6.77
N ARG A 265 6.07 -8.48 -7.59
CA ARG A 265 6.72 -7.21 -7.38
C ARG A 265 5.74 -6.05 -7.54
N GLU A 266 5.73 -5.16 -6.56
CA GLU A 266 4.87 -3.98 -6.55
C GLU A 266 5.12 -3.10 -7.79
N GLY A 267 4.03 -2.63 -8.40
CA GLY A 267 4.07 -1.78 -9.59
C GLY A 267 4.29 -2.51 -10.92
N TYR A 268 4.47 -3.84 -10.92
CA TYR A 268 4.72 -4.62 -12.16
C TYR A 268 3.54 -5.47 -12.65
N LYS A 269 2.39 -5.44 -11.97
CA LYS A 269 1.22 -6.25 -12.35
C LYS A 269 0.77 -6.00 -13.80
N GLU A 270 0.72 -4.73 -14.21
CA GLU A 270 0.30 -4.31 -15.55
C GLU A 270 1.43 -4.43 -16.58
N ALA A 271 2.68 -4.39 -16.14
CA ALA A 271 3.85 -4.42 -17.00
C ALA A 271 3.93 -5.70 -17.85
N LYS A 272 3.49 -6.84 -17.30
CA LYS A 272 3.47 -8.11 -18.04
C LYS A 272 2.54 -8.03 -19.25
N ILE A 273 1.35 -7.45 -19.07
CA ILE A 273 0.35 -7.31 -20.13
C ILE A 273 0.86 -6.34 -21.21
N GLU A 274 1.42 -5.21 -20.80
CA GLU A 274 1.96 -4.20 -21.72
C GLU A 274 3.10 -4.78 -22.59
N VAL A 275 4.01 -5.53 -21.98
CA VAL A 275 5.13 -6.17 -22.69
C VAL A 275 4.63 -7.28 -23.61
N GLN A 276 3.71 -8.14 -23.18
CA GLN A 276 3.16 -9.20 -24.04
C GLN A 276 2.42 -8.64 -25.26
N GLY A 277 1.71 -7.52 -25.11
CA GLY A 277 1.03 -6.86 -26.22
C GLY A 277 1.97 -6.16 -27.21
N SER A 278 3.14 -5.70 -26.75
CA SER A 278 4.05 -4.87 -27.56
C SER A 278 5.30 -5.61 -28.06
N LEU A 279 5.70 -6.70 -27.39
CA LEU A 279 6.88 -7.50 -27.70
C LEU A 279 6.49 -8.99 -27.78
N PRO A 280 5.92 -9.44 -28.91
CA PRO A 280 5.47 -10.82 -29.06
C PRO A 280 6.63 -11.84 -29.03
N ASN A 281 7.85 -11.40 -29.33
CA ASN A 281 9.08 -12.20 -29.24
C ASN A 281 9.69 -12.24 -27.83
N CYS A 282 9.05 -11.61 -26.82
CA CYS A 282 9.53 -11.59 -25.45
C CYS A 282 9.19 -12.89 -24.70
N ILE A 283 10.23 -13.59 -24.25
CA ILE A 283 10.11 -14.77 -23.39
C ILE A 283 10.22 -14.31 -21.93
N PHE A 284 9.20 -14.60 -21.12
CA PHE A 284 9.23 -14.34 -19.69
C PHE A 284 9.90 -15.49 -18.95
N LEU A 285 10.90 -15.16 -18.12
CA LEU A 285 11.58 -16.09 -17.25
C LEU A 285 11.28 -15.72 -15.79
N PRO A 286 10.96 -16.71 -14.93
CA PRO A 286 10.73 -16.43 -13.52
C PRO A 286 12.03 -16.01 -12.81
N LEU A 287 11.87 -15.16 -11.79
CA LEU A 287 12.89 -14.76 -10.82
C LEU A 287 12.67 -15.43 -9.46
#